data_AF-A0A973A1M8-F1
#
_entry.id   AF-A0A973A1M8-F1
#
_cell.length_a   1.000
_cell.length_b   1.000
_cell.length_c   1.000
_cell.angle_alpha   90.00
_cell.angle_beta   90.00
_cell.angle_gamma   90.00
#
_symmetry.space_group_name_H-M   'P 1'
#
loop_
_entity.id
_entity.type
_entity.pdbx_description
1 polymer ?
#
loop_
_entity_poly.entity_id
_entity_poly.type
_entity_poly.pdbx_seq_one_letter_code
_entity_poly.pdbx_strand_id
1 'polypeptide(L)'
;MVRASQLIPTGQSKPLSIAGYQWSACMNKLLIFTNTRKVWRHHTRGDYWVLDRESGDLCQLGPNKAEPAHLMFAKFSPDARYAAYVYKRNIYVQNLATLKVRKITRTASDSIINGTSDWVYEEELRLR
;
A
#
# COMPACT_ATOMS: atom_id res chain seq x y z
N MET A 1 -12.82 15.53 -8.47
CA MET A 1 -11.44 16.04 -8.71
C MET A 1 -10.66 15.97 -7.41
N VAL A 2 -9.40 15.53 -7.42
CA VAL A 2 -8.48 15.55 -6.27
C VAL A 2 -7.44 16.64 -6.53
N ARG A 3 -7.22 17.54 -5.57
CA ARG A 3 -6.24 18.62 -5.68
C ARG A 3 -4.90 18.18 -5.09
N ALA A 4 -3.80 18.70 -5.64
CA ALA A 4 -2.46 18.44 -5.11
C ALA A 4 -2.33 18.82 -3.63
N SER A 5 -3.03 19.86 -3.17
CA SER A 5 -3.04 20.27 -1.76
C SER A 5 -3.61 19.22 -0.81
N GLN A 6 -4.47 18.32 -1.30
CA GLN A 6 -5.01 17.19 -0.51
C GLN A 6 -4.01 16.04 -0.38
N LEU A 7 -2.89 16.11 -1.11
CA LEU A 7 -1.87 15.07 -1.16
C LEU A 7 -0.58 15.50 -0.46
N ILE A 8 -0.64 16.50 0.43
CA ILE A 8 0.49 16.96 1.23
C ILE A 8 0.42 16.25 2.59
N PRO A 9 1.38 15.36 2.91
CA PRO A 9 1.42 14.72 4.22
C PRO A 9 1.59 15.73 5.36
N THR A 10 1.06 15.41 6.53
CA THR A 10 1.22 16.24 7.74
C THR A 10 2.70 16.50 8.02
N GLY A 11 3.05 17.78 8.20
CA GLY A 11 4.44 18.20 8.44
C GLY A 11 5.30 18.36 7.19
N GLN A 12 4.75 18.18 5.99
CA GLN A 12 5.44 18.42 4.72
C GLN A 12 4.88 19.65 3.99
N SER A 13 5.63 20.16 3.02
CA SER A 13 5.26 21.32 2.20
C SER A 13 5.00 20.98 0.73
N LYS A 14 5.35 19.76 0.30
CA LYS A 14 5.20 19.31 -1.09
C LYS A 14 4.21 18.16 -1.16
N PRO A 15 3.41 18.08 -2.24
CA PRO A 15 2.52 16.94 -2.44
C PRO A 15 3.30 15.67 -2.75
N LEU A 16 2.68 14.53 -2.49
CA LEU A 16 3.18 13.21 -2.85
C LEU A 16 3.47 13.12 -4.35
N SER A 17 4.64 12.58 -4.71
CA SER A 17 4.94 12.17 -6.08
C SER A 17 4.29 10.81 -6.36
N ILE A 18 3.30 10.80 -7.26
CA ILE A 18 2.46 9.64 -7.54
C ILE A 18 3.12 8.78 -8.61
N ALA A 19 3.36 7.50 -8.29
CA ALA A 19 3.78 6.50 -9.25
C ALA A 19 2.61 5.65 -9.76
N GLY A 20 1.54 5.53 -8.98
CA GLY A 20 0.31 4.83 -9.36
C GLY A 20 -0.81 5.12 -8.38
N TYR A 21 -2.04 4.80 -8.75
CA TYR A 21 -3.20 4.99 -7.89
C TYR A 21 -4.32 4.01 -8.23
N GLN A 22 -5.24 3.82 -7.30
CA GLN A 22 -6.46 3.03 -7.49
C GLN A 22 -7.62 3.63 -6.70
N TRP A 23 -8.78 3.76 -7.34
CA TRP A 23 -10.03 4.17 -6.69
C TRP A 23 -10.65 3.00 -5.91
N SER A 24 -11.28 3.30 -4.77
CA SER A 24 -12.27 2.38 -4.18
C SER A 24 -13.46 2.21 -5.13
N ALA A 25 -14.20 1.10 -4.98
CA ALA A 25 -15.37 0.82 -5.83
C ALA A 25 -16.39 1.97 -5.84
N CYS A 26 -16.62 2.60 -4.68
CA CYS A 26 -17.53 3.74 -4.54
C CYS A 26 -16.88 5.11 -4.82
N MET A 27 -15.63 5.15 -5.31
CA MET A 27 -14.85 6.36 -5.63
C MET A 27 -14.68 7.37 -4.47
N ASN A 28 -14.90 6.96 -3.23
CA ASN A 28 -14.77 7.80 -2.04
C ASN A 28 -13.35 7.82 -1.45
N LYS A 29 -12.54 6.79 -1.73
CA LYS A 29 -11.15 6.69 -1.27
C LYS A 29 -10.21 6.45 -2.43
N LEU A 30 -9.02 7.00 -2.34
CA LEU A 30 -7.95 6.86 -3.33
C LEU A 30 -6.74 6.22 -2.66
N LEU A 31 -6.34 5.05 -3.15
CA LEU A 31 -5.07 4.41 -2.80
C LEU A 31 -3.98 4.98 -3.71
N ILE A 32 -2.88 5.42 -3.14
CA ILE A 32 -1.80 6.13 -3.85
C ILE A 32 -0.49 5.40 -3.58
N PHE A 33 0.25 5.09 -4.64
CA PHE A 33 1.54 4.42 -4.58
C PHE A 33 2.67 5.41 -4.87
N THR A 34 3.65 5.48 -3.97
CA THR A 34 4.72 6.50 -3.97
C THR A 34 6.06 5.91 -3.55
N ASN A 35 7.14 6.71 -3.61
CA ASN A 35 8.49 6.35 -3.13
C ASN A 35 8.95 4.95 -3.61
N THR A 36 8.69 4.64 -4.87
CA THR A 36 8.83 3.26 -5.35
C THR A 36 10.29 2.83 -5.43
N ARG A 37 10.55 1.53 -5.27
CA ARG A 37 11.86 0.92 -5.48
C ARG A 37 11.70 -0.32 -6.34
N LYS A 38 12.73 -0.61 -7.12
CA LYS A 38 12.78 -1.84 -7.91
C LYS A 38 12.92 -3.05 -6.99
N VAL A 39 12.20 -4.10 -7.37
CA VAL A 39 12.49 -5.50 -7.05
C VAL A 39 12.61 -6.17 -8.42
N TRP A 40 13.80 -6.69 -8.72
CA TRP A 40 14.14 -7.19 -10.06
C TRP A 40 13.89 -6.14 -11.15
N ARG A 41 12.98 -6.44 -12.09
CA ARG A 41 12.66 -5.60 -13.26
C ARG A 41 11.63 -4.52 -12.96
N HIS A 42 10.85 -4.64 -11.88
CA HIS A 42 9.66 -3.82 -11.66
C HIS A 42 9.68 -3.05 -10.33
N HIS A 43 8.97 -1.92 -10.31
CA HIS A 43 8.78 -1.11 -9.10
C HIS A 43 7.61 -1.65 -8.27
N THR A 44 7.79 -2.83 -7.66
CA THR A 44 6.73 -3.53 -6.92
C THR A 44 6.67 -3.20 -5.44
N ARG A 45 7.70 -2.53 -4.89
CA ARG A 45 7.72 -2.04 -3.50
C ARG A 45 7.74 -0.51 -3.44
N GLY A 46 7.14 0.05 -2.39
CA GLY A 46 7.03 1.49 -2.20
C GLY A 46 6.23 1.82 -0.96
N ASP A 47 5.79 3.08 -0.86
CA ASP A 47 4.90 3.56 0.18
C ASP A 47 3.48 3.64 -0.38
N TYR A 48 2.50 3.33 0.47
CA TYR A 48 1.09 3.45 0.13
C TYR A 48 0.40 4.44 1.04
N TRP A 49 -0.49 5.23 0.45
CA TRP A 49 -1.29 6.23 1.14
C TRP A 49 -2.75 6.06 0.76
N VAL A 50 -3.66 6.35 1.69
CA VAL A 50 -5.10 6.43 1.43
C VAL A 50 -5.54 7.87 1.66
N LEU A 51 -6.10 8.47 0.62
CA LEU A 51 -6.87 9.71 0.75
C LEU A 51 -8.35 9.34 0.89
N ASP A 52 -8.97 9.80 1.96
CA ASP A 52 -10.42 9.87 2.09
C ASP A 52 -10.94 11.20 1.50
N ARG A 53 -11.86 11.13 0.54
CA ARG A 53 -12.39 12.35 -0.10
C ARG A 53 -13.48 13.05 0.70
N GLU A 54 -14.12 12.33 1.62
CA GLU A 54 -15.19 12.86 2.44
C GLU A 54 -14.61 13.66 3.60
N SER A 55 -13.66 13.08 4.35
CA SER A 55 -12.98 13.80 5.44
C SER A 55 -11.81 14.67 4.95
N GLY A 56 -11.21 14.33 3.81
CA GLY A 56 -9.98 14.95 3.33
C GLY A 56 -8.71 14.37 3.95
N ASP A 57 -8.83 13.32 4.78
CA ASP A 57 -7.70 12.74 5.49
C ASP A 57 -6.77 11.98 4.54
N LEU A 58 -5.47 12.25 4.66
CA LEU A 58 -4.42 11.54 3.97
C LEU A 58 -3.61 10.72 4.98
N CYS A 59 -3.70 9.39 4.90
CA CYS A 59 -3.06 8.48 5.85
C CYS A 59 -2.08 7.54 5.14
N GLN A 60 -0.88 7.37 5.70
CA GLN A 60 0.07 6.37 5.22
C GLN A 60 -0.33 4.98 5.75
N LEU A 61 -0.31 3.98 4.87
CA LEU A 61 -0.49 2.58 5.23
C LEU A 61 0.80 1.97 5.78
N GLY A 62 0.66 0.99 6.66
CA GLY A 62 1.77 0.22 7.18
C GLY A 62 1.68 0.02 8.70
N PRO A 63 2.39 -0.99 9.25
CA PRO A 63 2.58 -1.08 10.70
C PRO A 63 3.26 0.18 11.24
N ASN A 64 3.12 0.43 12.54
CA ASN A 64 3.80 1.56 13.18
C ASN A 64 5.31 1.52 12.91
N LYS A 65 5.88 2.65 12.49
CA LYS A 65 7.29 2.77 12.06
C LYS A 65 7.68 1.81 10.94
N ALA A 66 6.79 1.56 9.99
CA ALA A 66 7.13 0.83 8.78
C ALA A 66 8.34 1.47 8.08
N GLU A 67 9.26 0.62 7.63
CA GLU A 67 10.41 1.09 6.86
C GLU A 67 9.93 1.69 5.52
N PRO A 68 10.49 2.84 5.09
CA PRO A 68 10.11 3.46 3.84
C PRO A 68 10.29 2.51 2.66
N ALA A 69 9.37 2.53 1.71
CA ALA A 69 9.42 1.78 0.46
C ALA A 69 9.45 0.24 0.59
N HIS A 70 8.83 -0.31 1.63
CA HIS A 70 8.82 -1.76 1.90
C HIS A 70 7.44 -2.42 1.78
N LEU A 71 6.38 -1.67 1.51
CA LEU A 71 5.05 -2.25 1.27
C LEU A 71 4.91 -2.67 -0.19
N MET A 72 4.16 -3.74 -0.41
CA MET A 72 3.88 -4.30 -1.74
C MET A 72 2.39 -4.62 -1.88
N PHE A 73 1.90 -4.54 -3.11
CA PHE A 73 0.59 -5.05 -3.55
C PHE A 73 -0.61 -4.62 -2.68
N ALA A 74 -0.63 -3.34 -2.26
CA ALA A 74 -1.75 -2.87 -1.46
C ALA A 74 -3.05 -2.85 -2.29
N LYS A 75 -4.16 -3.30 -1.69
CA LYS A 75 -5.49 -3.31 -2.31
C LYS A 75 -6.56 -2.97 -1.26
N PHE A 76 -7.64 -2.33 -1.71
CA PHE A 76 -8.82 -2.16 -0.87
C PHE A 76 -9.60 -3.48 -0.73
N SER A 77 -10.24 -3.64 0.42
CA SER A 77 -11.41 -4.53 0.55
C SER A 77 -12.56 -4.02 -0.33
N PRO A 78 -13.52 -4.89 -0.72
CA PRO A 78 -14.62 -4.49 -1.61
C PRO A 78 -15.45 -3.30 -1.09
N ASP A 79 -15.60 -3.18 0.22
CA ASP A 79 -16.32 -2.09 0.90
C ASP A 79 -15.41 -0.91 1.30
N ALA A 80 -14.13 -0.97 0.95
CA ALA A 80 -13.11 0.02 1.29
C ALA A 80 -13.00 0.37 2.78
N ARG A 81 -13.41 -0.52 3.69
CA ARG A 81 -13.19 -0.35 5.15
C ARG A 81 -11.79 -0.76 5.58
N TYR A 82 -11.16 -1.61 4.80
CA TYR A 82 -9.81 -2.14 5.04
C TYR A 82 -8.93 -1.99 3.80
N ALA A 83 -7.63 -1.90 4.02
CA ALA A 83 -6.60 -2.14 3.02
C ALA A 83 -5.75 -3.33 3.44
N ALA A 84 -5.50 -4.25 2.50
CA ALA A 84 -4.55 -5.35 2.66
C ALA A 84 -3.27 -5.01 1.90
N TYR A 85 -2.11 -5.42 2.42
CA TYR A 85 -0.81 -5.22 1.79
C TYR A 85 0.20 -6.26 2.29
N VAL A 86 1.27 -6.44 1.54
CA VAL A 86 2.42 -7.26 1.96
C VAL A 86 3.50 -6.37 2.55
N TYR A 87 4.05 -6.80 3.69
CA TYR A 87 5.22 -6.19 4.32
C TYR A 87 6.08 -7.30 4.92
N LYS A 88 7.39 -7.27 4.67
CA LYS A 88 8.34 -8.32 5.14
C LYS A 88 7.79 -9.73 4.93
N ARG A 89 7.35 -10.03 3.70
CA ARG A 89 6.83 -11.34 3.23
C ARG A 89 5.61 -11.87 4.02
N ASN A 90 4.93 -11.00 4.76
CA ASN A 90 3.69 -11.33 5.46
C ASN A 90 2.55 -10.45 4.96
N ILE A 91 1.34 -10.99 5.03
CA ILE A 91 0.11 -10.25 4.71
C ILE A 91 -0.33 -9.49 5.95
N TYR A 92 -0.66 -8.22 5.76
CA TYR A 92 -1.22 -7.33 6.76
C TYR A 92 -2.56 -6.79 6.28
N VAL A 93 -3.43 -6.48 7.22
CA VAL A 93 -4.71 -5.79 6.99
C VAL A 93 -4.79 -4.60 7.94
N GLN A 94 -5.05 -3.41 7.40
CA GLN A 94 -5.25 -2.19 8.17
C GLN A 94 -6.70 -1.75 8.05
N ASN A 95 -7.36 -1.52 9.18
CA ASN A 95 -8.66 -0.88 9.23
C ASN A 95 -8.49 0.62 8.98
N LEU A 96 -9.21 1.16 7.99
CA LEU A 96 -8.99 2.53 7.53
C LEU A 96 -9.67 3.60 8.41
N ALA A 97 -10.62 3.21 9.26
CA ALA A 97 -11.27 4.14 10.20
C ALA A 97 -10.49 4.24 11.53
N THR A 98 -10.01 3.11 12.05
CA THR A 98 -9.32 3.02 13.35
C THR A 98 -7.80 3.01 13.22
N LEU A 99 -7.28 2.89 11.99
CA LEU A 99 -5.86 2.73 11.67
C LEU A 99 -5.20 1.50 12.30
N LYS A 100 -5.98 0.61 12.93
CA LYS A 100 -5.46 -0.63 13.53
C LYS A 100 -4.94 -1.56 12.46
N VAL A 101 -3.71 -2.01 12.64
CA VAL A 101 -3.01 -2.94 11.74
C VAL A 101 -3.01 -4.34 12.36
N ARG A 102 -3.42 -5.35 11.58
CA ARG A 102 -3.38 -6.76 11.95
C ARG A 102 -2.47 -7.53 11.00
N LYS A 103 -1.47 -8.22 11.56
CA LYS A 103 -0.64 -9.18 10.83
C LYS A 103 -1.42 -10.50 10.68
N ILE A 104 -1.68 -10.91 9.44
CA ILE A 104 -2.49 -12.10 9.12
C ILE A 104 -1.63 -13.35 9.11
N THR A 105 -0.49 -13.31 8.42
CA THR A 105 0.46 -14.44 8.37
C THR A 105 1.65 -14.18 9.29
N ARG A 106 2.25 -15.22 9.87
CA ARG A 106 3.42 -15.08 10.76
C ARG A 106 4.57 -16.03 10.42
N THR A 107 4.42 -16.83 9.36
CA THR A 107 5.29 -17.94 8.98
C THR A 107 6.40 -17.57 8.01
N ALA A 108 6.50 -16.30 7.60
CA ALA A 108 7.51 -15.88 6.63
C ALA A 108 8.93 -16.21 7.10
N SER A 109 9.73 -16.74 6.19
CA SER A 109 11.12 -17.14 6.39
C SER A 109 11.92 -16.88 5.11
N ASP A 110 13.15 -17.39 5.05
CA ASP A 110 13.96 -17.32 3.84
C ASP A 110 13.32 -18.09 2.67
N SER A 111 12.59 -19.17 2.97
CA SER A 111 11.92 -20.03 1.98
C SER A 111 10.40 -19.85 1.91
N ILE A 112 9.78 -19.10 2.83
CA ILE A 112 8.32 -18.90 2.87
C ILE A 112 7.98 -17.44 2.61
N ILE A 113 7.20 -17.20 1.55
CA ILE A 113 6.63 -15.89 1.20
C ILE A 113 5.10 -15.97 1.20
N ASN A 114 4.43 -14.90 1.65
CA ASN A 114 2.96 -14.81 1.67
C ASN A 114 2.49 -13.59 0.90
N GLY A 115 1.54 -13.78 -0.02
CA GLY A 115 0.89 -12.69 -0.77
C GLY A 115 1.79 -11.99 -1.81
N THR A 116 2.96 -12.56 -2.08
CA THR A 116 3.92 -12.13 -3.12
C THR A 116 4.47 -13.37 -3.80
N SER A 117 4.96 -13.19 -5.02
CA SER A 117 5.67 -14.21 -5.80
C SER A 117 7.18 -14.09 -5.59
N ASP A 118 7.92 -15.18 -5.82
CA ASP A 118 9.38 -15.14 -5.98
C ASP A 118 9.75 -14.77 -7.42
N TRP A 119 11.05 -14.69 -7.71
CA TRP A 119 11.57 -14.29 -9.02
C TRP A 119 11.09 -15.18 -10.17
N VAL A 120 11.05 -16.51 -9.98
CA VAL A 120 10.64 -17.45 -11.03
C VAL A 120 9.15 -17.27 -11.34
N TYR A 121 8.32 -17.10 -10.31
CA TYR A 121 6.88 -16.88 -10.48
C TYR A 121 6.54 -15.49 -11.08
N GLU A 122 7.34 -14.45 -10.81
CA GLU A 122 7.13 -13.12 -11.38
C GLU A 122 7.53 -13.05 -12.87
N GLU A 123 8.64 -13.68 -13.27
CA GLU A 123 9.15 -13.62 -14.65
C GLU A 123 8.47 -14.61 -15.61
N GLU A 124 8.21 -15.84 -15.18
CA GLU A 124 7.66 -16.89 -16.06
C GLU A 124 6.12 -16.91 -16.07
N LEU A 125 5.46 -16.50 -14.98
CA LEU A 125 4.00 -16.64 -14.81
C LEU A 125 3.24 -15.33 -14.56
N ARG A 126 3.93 -14.18 -14.44
CA ARG A 126 3.34 -12.83 -14.32
C ARG A 126 2.34 -12.65 -13.15
N LEU A 127 2.42 -13.45 -12.08
CA LEU A 127 1.49 -13.38 -10.94
C LEU A 127 1.75 -12.14 -10.05
N ARG A 128 0.70 -11.34 -9.76
CA ARG A 128 0.73 -10.10 -8.95
C ARG A 128 -0.56 -9.87 -8.16
#